data_AF-A0A9J7GE91-F1
#
_entry.id   AF-A0A9J7GE91-F1
#
_cell.length_a   1.000
_cell.length_b   1.000
_cell.length_c   1.000
_cell.angle_alpha   90.00
_cell.angle_beta   90.00
_cell.angle_gamma   90.00
#
_symmetry.space_group_name_H-M   'P 1'
#
loop_
_entity.id
_entity.type
_entity.pdbx_description
1 polymer ?
#
loop_
_entity_poly.entity_id
_entity_poly.type
_entity_poly.pdbx_seq_one_letter_code
_entity_poly.pdbx_strand_id
1 'polypeptide(L)'
;MEKLKPGGRAENPHRDAGTCPFQKHEFSVDMSCEGCAEAVSRVLNKLGGVQFNIDLPNKKVCIESEHNPDTLLATLNKTGKTVSYLGPK
;
A
#
# COMPACT_ATOMS: atom_id res chain seq x y z
N MET A 1 -25.27 -10.80 -26.01
CA MET A 1 -25.21 -10.13 -24.70
C MET A 1 -23.95 -10.58 -23.98
N GLU A 2 -23.16 -9.59 -23.55
CA GLU A 2 -22.14 -9.60 -22.48
C GLU A 2 -21.01 -10.64 -22.56
N LYS A 3 -19.98 -10.33 -23.36
CA LYS A 3 -18.65 -10.93 -23.20
C LYS A 3 -17.80 -10.03 -22.29
N LEU A 4 -17.61 -10.50 -21.05
CA LEU A 4 -16.37 -10.51 -20.29
C LEU A 4 -15.43 -9.28 -20.44
N LYS A 5 -15.37 -8.45 -19.38
CA LYS A 5 -14.05 -8.00 -18.90
C LYS A 5 -13.79 -8.73 -17.58
N PRO A 6 -12.85 -9.67 -17.51
CA PRO A 6 -12.36 -10.10 -16.22
C PRO A 6 -11.57 -8.92 -15.67
N GLY A 7 -11.98 -8.39 -14.53
CA GLY A 7 -11.11 -7.59 -13.69
C GLY A 7 -10.00 -8.49 -13.14
N GLY A 8 -9.11 -8.93 -14.03
CA GLY A 8 -7.90 -9.66 -13.69
C GLY A 8 -6.98 -8.69 -12.98
N ARG A 9 -7.05 -8.67 -11.65
CA ARG A 9 -5.96 -8.13 -10.85
C ARG A 9 -4.77 -9.03 -11.16
N ALA A 10 -3.72 -8.47 -11.74
CA ALA A 10 -2.48 -9.19 -11.95
C ALA A 10 -2.00 -9.70 -10.59
N GLU A 11 -2.26 -10.98 -10.33
CA GLU A 11 -1.51 -11.77 -9.38
C GLU A 11 -0.11 -11.92 -9.98
N ASN A 12 0.74 -10.93 -9.71
CA ASN A 12 2.15 -11.02 -10.02
C ASN A 12 2.74 -12.17 -9.18
N PRO A 13 3.30 -13.21 -9.82
CA PRO A 13 3.83 -14.36 -9.11
C PRO A 13 5.22 -13.97 -8.59
N HIS A 14 5.30 -13.38 -7.40
CA HIS A 14 6.56 -13.43 -6.67
C HIS A 14 6.66 -14.76 -5.93
N ARG A 15 6.78 -15.84 -6.72
CA ARG A 15 7.47 -17.05 -6.30
C ARG A 15 8.96 -16.75 -6.40
N ASP A 16 9.58 -16.34 -5.30
CA ASP A 16 10.94 -16.78 -4.97
C ASP A 16 11.17 -16.65 -3.46
N ALA A 17 11.71 -17.71 -2.87
CA ALA A 17 12.05 -17.78 -1.47
C ALA A 17 13.44 -17.16 -1.26
N GLY A 18 13.55 -16.07 -0.51
CA GLY A 18 14.85 -15.59 -0.02
C GLY A 18 14.97 -14.07 0.13
N THR A 19 14.51 -13.55 1.27
CA THR A 19 14.93 -12.26 1.87
C THR A 19 15.08 -11.06 0.93
N CYS A 20 13.99 -10.32 0.74
CA CYS A 20 14.07 -8.90 0.38
C CYS A 20 14.77 -8.16 1.56
N PRO A 21 15.81 -7.33 1.34
CA PRO A 21 16.48 -6.59 2.43
C PRO A 21 15.59 -5.49 3.04
N PHE A 22 14.44 -5.21 2.43
CA PHE A 22 13.49 -4.18 2.85
C PHE A 22 12.32 -4.79 3.60
N GLN A 23 11.98 -4.17 4.73
CA GLN A 23 10.89 -4.65 5.58
C GLN A 23 9.55 -4.31 4.91
N LYS A 24 8.66 -5.31 4.86
CA LYS A 24 7.29 -5.14 4.38
C LYS A 24 6.37 -4.83 5.55
N HIS A 25 5.58 -3.80 5.40
CA HIS A 25 4.66 -3.26 6.39
C HIS A 25 3.26 -3.16 5.81
N GLU A 26 2.26 -3.67 6.53
CA GLU A 26 0.86 -3.55 6.15
C GLU A 26 0.15 -2.51 7.02
N PHE A 27 -0.60 -1.62 6.38
CA PHE A 27 -1.43 -0.60 7.02
C PHE A 27 -2.87 -0.70 6.53
N SER A 28 -3.82 -0.44 7.42
CA SER A 28 -5.18 -0.09 7.03
C SER A 28 -5.31 1.42 6.96
N VAL A 29 -5.90 1.93 5.88
CA VAL A 29 -6.11 3.36 5.66
C VAL A 29 -7.54 3.59 5.21
N ASP A 30 -8.25 4.52 5.86
CA ASP A 30 -9.62 4.85 5.46
C ASP A 30 -9.67 5.59 4.11
N MET A 31 -9.82 4.81 3.05
CA MET A 31 -9.94 5.27 1.67
C MET A 31 -11.36 4.99 1.18
N SER A 32 -12.05 6.02 0.70
CA SER A 32 -13.45 5.94 0.23
C SER A 32 -13.62 6.08 -1.28
N CYS A 33 -12.57 6.50 -2.00
CA CYS A 33 -12.57 6.66 -3.46
C CYS A 33 -11.14 6.61 -4.03
N GLU A 34 -10.99 6.58 -5.36
CA GLU A 34 -9.66 6.60 -6.00
C GLU A 34 -8.84 7.85 -5.61
N GLY A 35 -9.48 9.00 -5.44
CA GLY A 35 -8.80 10.22 -4.98
C GLY A 35 -8.14 10.07 -3.60
N CYS A 36 -8.70 9.23 -2.73
CA CYS A 36 -8.09 8.90 -1.44
C CYS A 36 -6.84 8.03 -1.61
N ALA A 37 -6.90 7.05 -2.51
CA ALA A 37 -5.76 6.21 -2.84
C ALA A 37 -4.64 7.04 -3.50
N GLU A 38 -4.97 7.97 -4.39
CA GLU A 38 -4.00 8.89 -4.97
C GLU A 38 -3.32 9.78 -3.91
N ALA A 39 -4.08 10.29 -2.94
CA ALA A 39 -3.50 11.09 -1.85
C ALA A 39 -2.45 10.28 -1.06
N VAL A 40 -2.73 9.01 -0.79
CA VAL A 40 -1.79 8.07 -0.16
C VAL A 40 -0.55 7.88 -1.05
N SER A 41 -0.73 7.57 -2.34
CA SER A 41 0.37 7.43 -3.28
C SER A 41 1.25 8.69 -3.34
N ARG A 42 0.65 9.88 -3.33
CA ARG A 42 1.37 11.17 -3.38
C ARG A 42 2.25 11.38 -2.16
N VAL A 43 1.79 11.07 -0.95
CA VAL A 43 2.61 11.25 0.26
C VAL A 43 3.73 10.22 0.35
N LEU A 44 3.49 8.98 -0.09
CA LEU A 44 4.51 7.93 -0.13
C LEU A 44 5.58 8.23 -1.18
N ASN A 45 5.18 8.66 -2.37
CA ASN A 45 6.12 9.09 -3.42
C ASN A 45 7.00 10.27 -2.97
N LYS A 46 6.47 11.19 -2.15
CA LYS A 46 7.24 12.29 -1.58
C LYS A 46 8.27 11.84 -0.53
N LEU A 47 7.98 10.76 0.20
CA LEU A 47 8.93 10.19 1.16
C LEU A 47 10.14 9.59 0.43
N GLY A 48 9.89 8.89 -0.69
CA GLY A 48 10.93 8.18 -1.44
C GLY A 48 11.48 6.96 -0.69
N GLY A 49 12.20 6.09 -1.39
CA GLY A 49 12.71 4.85 -0.79
C GLY A 49 11.60 3.89 -0.33
N VAL A 50 10.44 3.96 -0.97
CA VAL A 50 9.27 3.12 -0.70
C VAL A 50 8.79 2.48 -1.99
N GLN A 51 8.50 1.19 -1.93
CA GLN A 51 7.66 0.50 -2.90
C GLN A 51 6.33 0.20 -2.22
N PHE A 52 5.21 0.36 -2.90
CA PHE A 52 3.92 0.14 -2.25
C PHE A 52 2.83 -0.35 -3.20
N ASN A 53 1.85 -1.03 -2.62
CA ASN A 53 0.64 -1.47 -3.30
C ASN A 53 -0.59 -1.04 -2.49
N ILE A 54 -1.58 -0.47 -3.17
CA ILE A 54 -2.82 0.00 -2.55
C ILE A 54 -3.96 -0.94 -2.97
N ASP A 55 -4.67 -1.43 -1.97
CA ASP A 55 -5.91 -2.19 -2.11
C ASP A 55 -7.07 -1.33 -1.60
N LEU A 56 -7.68 -0.58 -2.53
CA LEU A 56 -8.83 0.27 -2.22
C LEU A 56 -10.05 -0.54 -1.72
N PRO A 57 -10.46 -1.66 -2.35
CA PRO A 57 -11.56 -2.48 -1.84
C PRO A 57 -11.39 -2.94 -0.39
N ASN A 58 -10.16 -3.33 -0.02
CA ASN A 58 -9.86 -3.81 1.33
C ASN A 58 -9.36 -2.71 2.28
N LYS A 59 -9.23 -1.46 1.80
CA LYS A 59 -8.66 -0.34 2.57
C LYS A 59 -7.28 -0.66 3.15
N LYS A 60 -6.43 -1.34 2.36
CA LYS A 60 -5.09 -1.77 2.77
C LYS A 60 -4.00 -1.14 1.92
N VAL A 61 -2.85 -0.90 2.54
CA VAL A 61 -1.64 -0.42 1.91
C VAL A 61 -0.49 -1.29 2.37
N CYS A 62 0.16 -1.98 1.44
CA CYS A 62 1.40 -2.70 1.69
C CYS A 62 2.56 -1.82 1.25
N ILE A 63 3.54 -1.62 2.13
CA ILE A 63 4.72 -0.78 1.87
C ILE A 63 5.97 -1.62 2.13
N GLU A 64 6.90 -1.63 1.21
CA GLU A 64 8.23 -2.18 1.32
C GLU A 64 9.24 -1.02 1.38
N SER A 65 10.02 -0.94 2.46
CA SER A 65 10.91 0.19 2.71
C SER A 65 12.03 -0.12 3.70
N GLU A 66 13.09 0.69 3.68
CA GLU A 66 14.07 0.79 4.78
C GLU A 66 13.56 1.65 5.95
N HIS A 67 12.55 2.49 5.72
CA HIS A 67 12.01 3.36 6.76
C HIS A 67 11.29 2.56 7.84
N ASN A 68 11.44 2.98 9.10
CA ASN A 68 10.73 2.36 10.22
C ASN A 68 9.20 2.57 10.09
N PRO A 69 8.39 1.66 10.66
CA PRO A 69 6.92 1.73 10.57
C PRO A 69 6.35 3.05 11.10
N ASP A 70 6.97 3.69 12.10
CA ASP A 70 6.49 5.00 12.61
C ASP A 70 6.64 6.12 11.58
N THR A 71 7.73 6.12 10.79
CA THR A 71 7.93 7.09 9.71
C THR A 71 6.90 6.88 8.60
N LEU A 72 6.61 5.62 8.26
CA LEU A 72 5.57 5.26 7.30
C LEU A 72 4.19 5.68 7.82
N LEU A 73 3.88 5.40 9.08
CA LEU A 73 2.62 5.78 9.73
C LEU A 73 2.44 7.31 9.75
N ALA A 74 3.47 8.05 10.17
CA ALA A 74 3.48 9.50 10.16
C ALA A 74 3.28 10.07 8.74
N THR A 75 3.88 9.44 7.74
CA THR A 75 3.71 9.83 6.33
C THR A 75 2.29 9.60 5.84
N LEU A 76 1.69 8.44 6.15
CA LEU A 76 0.30 8.15 5.80
C LEU A 76 -0.68 9.10 6.51
N ASN A 77 -0.43 9.46 7.77
CA ASN A 77 -1.24 10.41 8.53
C ASN A 77 -1.29 11.82 7.91
N LYS A 78 -0.30 12.21 7.08
CA LYS A 78 -0.33 13.48 6.32
C LYS A 78 -1.50 13.57 5.34
N THR A 79 -2.14 12.45 5.00
CA THR A 79 -3.34 12.43 4.16
C THR A 79 -4.60 12.86 4.92
N GLY A 80 -4.54 13.03 6.24
CA GLY A 80 -5.70 13.34 7.08
C GLY A 80 -6.68 12.17 7.24
N LYS A 81 -6.23 10.94 6.96
CA LYS A 81 -7.03 9.72 7.03
C LYS A 81 -6.75 8.96 8.30
N THR A 82 -7.71 8.16 8.74
CA THR A 82 -7.47 7.16 9.79
C THR A 82 -6.52 6.09 9.26
N VAL A 83 -5.39 5.89 9.95
CA VAL A 83 -4.37 4.90 9.61
C VAL A 83 -4.11 4.00 10.80
N SER A 84 -4.09 2.68 10.58
CA SER A 84 -3.74 1.68 11.58
C SER A 84 -2.64 0.77 11.04
N TYR A 85 -1.59 0.54 11.83
CA TYR A 85 -0.56 -0.43 11.48
C TYR A 85 -1.07 -1.84 11.77
N LEU A 86 -1.04 -2.72 10.77
CA LEU A 86 -1.48 -4.12 10.89
C LEU A 86 -0.32 -5.07 11.21
N GLY A 87 0.92 -4.68 10.89
CA GLY A 87 2.11 -5.45 11.21
C GLY A 87 3.05 -5.67 10.01
N PRO A 88 4.15 -6.40 10.23
CA PRO A 88 5.04 -6.82 9.16
C PRO A 88 4.37 -7.89 8.26
N LYS A 89 4.78 -7.97 7.00
CA LYS A 89 4.21 -8.86 5.98
C LYS A 89 5.23 -9.86 5.41
#